data_AF-A0A928HZC3-F1
#
_entry.id   AF-A0A928HZC3-F1
#
_cell.length_a   1.000
_cell.length_b   1.000
_cell.length_c   1.000
_cell.angle_alpha   90.00
_cell.angle_beta   90.00
_cell.angle_gamma   90.00
#
_symmetry.space_group_name_H-M   'P 1'
#
loop_
_entity.id
_entity.type
_entity.pdbx_description
1 polymer ?
#
loop_
_entity_poly.entity_id
_entity_poly.type
_entity_poly.pdbx_seq_one_letter_code
_entity_poly.pdbx_strand_id
1 'polypeptide(L)'
;MKANKATEASLAAYRRLAPDWMSIGLRYEDKTTAVPSFCTPVGADIFASLGVDGIHFCQIEGFGDMVFTVTPSPSDDNYVIPTARTFSDFLRLVLALHGTNLIDQILIFGEKRGREMLNEQIEQESEEVKHQLKELADTFSLTPPDDPIAYLFSLQNEVDLSALRYSEEYYDTLGLCPPQ
;
A
#
# COMPACT_ATOMS: atom_id res chain seq x y z
N MET A 1 16.00 26.53 -17.69
CA MET A 1 15.32 25.51 -16.87
C MET A 1 13.93 25.33 -17.43
N LYS A 2 13.61 24.16 -18.00
CA LYS A 2 12.22 23.85 -18.37
C LYS A 2 11.50 23.47 -17.07
N ALA A 3 10.43 24.16 -16.73
CA ALA A 3 9.54 23.73 -15.65
C ALA A 3 9.06 22.33 -16.02
N ASN A 4 9.45 21.32 -15.23
CA ASN A 4 8.89 19.99 -15.40
C ASN A 4 7.40 20.12 -15.04
N LYS A 5 6.54 19.80 -16.00
CA LYS A 5 5.09 19.83 -15.77
C LYS A 5 4.79 18.74 -14.75
N ALA A 6 4.14 19.08 -13.64
CA ALA A 6 3.73 18.12 -12.62
C ALA A 6 3.05 16.91 -13.27
N THR A 7 3.49 15.71 -12.93
CA THR A 7 2.88 14.48 -13.46
C THR A 7 1.67 14.16 -12.59
N GLU A 8 0.53 13.85 -13.21
CA GLU A 8 -0.65 13.36 -12.49
C GLU A 8 -0.32 12.09 -11.70
N ALA A 9 -0.68 12.07 -10.43
CA ALA A 9 -0.49 10.95 -9.51
C ALA A 9 -1.46 9.79 -9.84
N SER A 10 -1.14 9.05 -10.90
CA SER A 10 -1.91 7.90 -11.38
C SER A 10 -1.02 6.66 -11.44
N LEU A 11 -1.65 5.47 -11.33
CA LEU A 11 -0.93 4.21 -11.45
C LEU A 11 -0.23 4.08 -12.81
N ALA A 12 -0.84 4.59 -13.88
CA ALA A 12 -0.24 4.62 -15.21
C ALA A 12 1.00 5.52 -15.29
N ALA A 13 1.03 6.64 -14.55
CA ALA A 13 2.23 7.47 -14.45
C ALA A 13 3.32 6.77 -13.63
N TYR A 14 2.97 6.17 -12.49
CA TYR A 14 3.89 5.39 -11.66
C TYR A 14 4.54 4.24 -12.45
N ARG A 15 3.76 3.50 -13.24
CA ARG A 15 4.27 2.42 -14.10
C ARG A 15 5.23 2.88 -15.19
N ARG A 16 4.98 4.05 -15.78
CA ARG A 16 5.89 4.62 -16.77
C ARG A 16 7.21 5.05 -16.16
N LEU A 17 7.17 5.48 -14.90
CA LEU A 17 8.36 5.86 -14.15
C LEU A 17 9.16 4.62 -13.71
N ALA A 18 8.47 3.55 -13.30
CA ALA A 18 9.04 2.34 -12.73
C ALA A 18 10.12 2.66 -11.66
N PRO A 19 9.76 3.43 -10.61
CA PRO A 19 10.73 3.99 -9.69
C PRO A 19 11.36 2.91 -8.80
N ASP A 20 12.62 3.12 -8.43
CA ASP A 20 13.26 2.35 -7.36
C ASP A 20 13.17 3.13 -6.05
N TRP A 21 12.05 2.95 -5.36
CA TRP A 21 11.77 3.60 -4.08
C TRP A 21 11.76 2.59 -2.93
N MET A 22 12.73 1.67 -2.97
CA MET A 22 12.85 0.58 -2.01
C MET A 22 13.01 1.06 -0.56
N SER A 23 13.69 2.18 -0.32
CA SER A 23 13.94 2.69 1.05
C SER A 23 12.66 3.19 1.73
N ILE A 24 11.64 3.56 0.97
CA ILE A 24 10.31 3.90 1.47
C ILE A 24 9.31 2.74 1.33
N GLY A 25 9.80 1.53 1.05
CA GLY A 25 9.00 0.31 0.92
C GLY A 25 8.12 0.27 -0.33
N LEU A 26 8.63 0.82 -1.44
CA LEU A 26 7.98 0.76 -2.75
C LEU A 26 8.94 0.14 -3.77
N ARG A 27 9.11 -1.18 -3.72
CA ARG A 27 9.72 -1.91 -4.83
C ARG A 27 8.72 -1.95 -5.97
N TYR A 28 9.07 -1.38 -7.12
CA TYR A 28 8.22 -1.46 -8.30
C TYR A 28 7.99 -2.92 -8.72
N GLU A 29 6.73 -3.25 -9.02
CA GLU A 29 6.36 -4.55 -9.57
C GLU A 29 5.55 -4.37 -10.87
N ASP A 30 5.84 -5.21 -11.86
CA ASP A 30 5.02 -5.37 -13.06
C ASP A 30 4.52 -6.81 -13.21
N LYS A 31 3.81 -7.12 -14.29
CA LYS A 31 3.25 -8.46 -14.52
C LYS A 31 4.28 -9.59 -14.62
N THR A 32 5.55 -9.25 -14.83
CA THR A 32 6.66 -10.21 -14.95
C THR A 32 7.42 -10.39 -13.66
N THR A 33 7.42 -9.38 -12.77
CA THR A 33 8.13 -9.43 -11.48
C THR A 33 7.20 -9.71 -10.31
N ALA A 34 5.93 -9.33 -10.43
CA ALA A 34 4.93 -9.51 -9.38
C ALA A 34 4.71 -11.01 -9.10
N VAL A 35 4.90 -11.37 -7.83
CA VAL A 35 4.60 -12.72 -7.33
C VAL A 35 3.44 -12.61 -6.35
N PRO A 36 2.23 -13.06 -6.71
CA PRO A 36 1.11 -13.09 -5.79
C PRO A 36 1.39 -14.06 -4.64
N SER A 37 0.83 -13.76 -3.47
CA SER A 37 0.78 -14.67 -2.34
C SER A 37 -0.50 -15.51 -2.38
N PHE A 38 -0.57 -16.58 -1.59
CA PHE A 38 -1.77 -17.44 -1.51
C PHE A 38 -3.04 -16.66 -1.18
N CYS A 39 -2.92 -15.55 -0.44
CA CYS A 39 -4.02 -14.67 -0.04
C CYS A 39 -4.21 -13.44 -0.95
N THR A 40 -3.54 -13.38 -2.10
CA THR A 40 -3.79 -12.32 -3.09
C THR A 40 -5.15 -12.55 -3.76
N PRO A 41 -6.07 -11.57 -3.73
CA PRO A 41 -7.36 -11.70 -4.39
C PRO A 41 -7.25 -11.92 -5.91
N VAL A 42 -8.19 -12.68 -6.45
CA VAL A 42 -8.37 -12.81 -7.90
C VAL A 42 -8.69 -11.44 -8.49
N GLY A 43 -8.02 -11.08 -9.58
CA GLY A 43 -8.18 -9.76 -10.21
C GLY A 43 -7.34 -8.67 -9.57
N ALA A 44 -6.43 -9.00 -8.64
CA ALA A 44 -5.45 -8.05 -8.12
C ALA A 44 -4.39 -7.69 -9.19
N ASP A 45 -4.20 -6.39 -9.38
CA ASP A 45 -3.17 -5.79 -10.21
C ASP A 45 -2.06 -5.23 -9.31
N ILE A 46 -1.08 -6.09 -9.02
CA ILE A 46 0.06 -5.75 -8.15
C ILE A 46 0.96 -4.73 -8.87
N PHE A 47 1.31 -3.66 -8.16
CA PHE A 47 2.16 -2.60 -8.71
C PHE A 47 3.39 -2.28 -7.87
N ALA A 48 3.40 -2.70 -6.61
CA ALA A 48 4.56 -2.55 -5.75
C ALA A 48 4.57 -3.62 -4.64
N SER A 49 5.73 -3.85 -4.04
CA SER A 49 5.88 -4.69 -2.85
C SER A 49 6.86 -4.08 -1.84
N LEU A 50 6.78 -4.53 -0.59
CA LEU A 50 7.85 -4.28 0.40
C LEU A 50 9.13 -5.05 0.04
N GLY A 51 8.96 -6.10 -0.74
CA GLY A 51 10.01 -6.98 -1.17
C GLY A 51 10.49 -8.01 -0.16
N VAL A 52 9.85 -8.02 1.00
CA VAL A 52 10.01 -8.98 2.08
C VAL A 52 8.62 -9.51 2.46
N ASP A 53 8.57 -10.71 3.02
CA ASP A 53 7.39 -11.35 3.62
C ASP A 53 6.14 -11.47 2.72
N GLY A 54 6.31 -11.30 1.40
CA GLY A 54 5.23 -11.34 0.43
C GLY A 54 4.25 -10.17 0.52
N ILE A 55 4.54 -9.13 1.31
CA ILE A 55 3.65 -7.97 1.47
C ILE A 55 3.68 -7.11 0.19
N HIS A 56 2.50 -6.85 -0.38
CA HIS A 56 2.38 -6.13 -1.64
C HIS A 56 1.17 -5.20 -1.72
N PHE A 57 1.23 -4.26 -2.66
CA PHE A 57 0.22 -3.26 -2.93
C PHE A 57 -0.40 -3.49 -4.30
N CYS A 58 -1.72 -3.46 -4.37
CA CYS A 58 -2.46 -3.74 -5.58
C CYS A 58 -3.73 -2.88 -5.69
N GLN A 59 -4.26 -2.76 -6.91
CA GLN A 59 -5.67 -2.44 -7.14
C GLN A 59 -6.41 -3.75 -7.41
N ILE A 60 -7.68 -3.85 -7.07
CA ILE A 60 -8.47 -5.08 -7.26
C ILE A 60 -9.64 -4.79 -8.19
N GLU A 61 -9.84 -5.62 -9.21
CA GLU A 61 -10.98 -5.51 -10.12
C GLU A 61 -12.31 -5.46 -9.34
N GLY A 62 -13.18 -4.52 -9.70
CA GLY A 62 -14.45 -4.29 -9.01
C GLY A 62 -14.42 -3.25 -7.88
N PHE A 63 -13.23 -2.81 -7.45
CA PHE A 63 -13.05 -1.78 -6.40
C PHE A 63 -12.60 -0.41 -6.94
N GLY A 64 -12.63 -0.21 -8.25
CA GLY A 64 -12.22 1.06 -8.88
C GLY A 64 -10.73 1.36 -8.67
N ASP A 65 -10.42 2.62 -8.33
CA ASP A 65 -9.03 3.08 -8.17
C ASP A 65 -8.44 2.83 -6.78
N MET A 66 -9.14 2.09 -5.92
CA MET A 66 -8.71 1.81 -4.56
C MET A 66 -7.43 0.99 -4.53
N VAL A 67 -6.57 1.30 -3.55
CA VAL A 67 -5.34 0.57 -3.28
C VAL A 67 -5.51 -0.28 -2.02
N PHE A 68 -5.04 -1.51 -2.10
CA PHE A 68 -5.06 -2.49 -1.03
C PHE A 68 -3.64 -2.93 -0.70
N THR A 69 -3.40 -3.16 0.59
CA THR A 69 -2.22 -3.88 1.08
C THR A 69 -2.62 -5.33 1.33
N VAL A 70 -1.86 -6.26 0.79
CA VAL A 70 -2.02 -7.70 1.04
C VAL A 70 -0.88 -8.15 1.95
N THR A 71 -1.22 -8.73 3.10
CA THR A 71 -0.27 -9.18 4.12
C THR A 71 -0.44 -10.68 4.35
N PRO A 72 0.51 -11.53 3.91
CA PRO A 72 0.40 -13.00 4.06
C PRO A 72 0.50 -13.52 5.50
N SER A 73 1.08 -12.71 6.39
CA SER A 73 1.18 -13.00 7.83
C SER A 73 0.45 -11.91 8.64
N PRO A 74 -0.88 -11.81 8.51
CA PRO A 74 -1.64 -10.78 9.23
C PRO A 74 -1.72 -11.11 10.72
N SER A 75 -2.02 -10.11 11.57
CA SER A 75 -2.22 -10.34 13.01
C SER A 75 -3.54 -11.05 13.34
N ASP A 76 -4.54 -10.89 12.46
CA ASP A 76 -5.88 -11.50 12.51
C ASP A 76 -6.20 -12.11 11.13
N ASP A 77 -7.40 -12.66 10.92
CA ASP A 77 -7.80 -13.28 9.63
C ASP A 77 -8.00 -12.28 8.47
N ASN A 78 -7.49 -11.05 8.59
CA ASN A 78 -7.61 -9.98 7.61
C ASN A 78 -6.35 -9.87 6.73
N TYR A 79 -6.29 -10.67 5.66
CA TYR A 79 -5.16 -10.68 4.71
C TYR A 79 -5.12 -9.48 3.76
N VAL A 80 -6.24 -8.78 3.60
CA VAL A 80 -6.40 -7.67 2.64
C VAL A 80 -6.90 -6.45 3.37
N ILE A 81 -6.12 -5.38 3.29
CA ILE A 81 -6.33 -4.14 4.02
C ILE A 81 -6.64 -3.03 3.00
N PRO A 82 -7.83 -2.40 3.05
CA PRO A 82 -8.10 -1.16 2.32
C PRO A 82 -7.12 -0.05 2.74
N THR A 83 -6.27 0.39 1.82
CA THR A 83 -5.16 1.29 2.15
C THR A 83 -5.43 2.71 1.68
N ALA A 84 -5.97 2.89 0.47
CA ALA A 84 -6.32 4.20 -0.04
C ALA A 84 -7.50 4.16 -1.00
N ARG A 85 -8.27 5.26 -1.05
CA ARG A 85 -9.41 5.42 -1.97
C ARG A 85 -8.98 5.61 -3.43
N THR A 86 -7.78 6.14 -3.63
CA THR A 86 -7.19 6.35 -4.96
C THR A 86 -5.70 6.08 -4.91
N PHE A 87 -5.09 5.86 -6.07
CA PHE A 87 -3.63 5.75 -6.18
C PHE A 87 -2.91 7.03 -5.70
N SER A 88 -3.47 8.21 -5.96
CA SER A 88 -2.91 9.46 -5.45
C SER A 88 -2.94 9.53 -3.93
N ASP A 89 -4.04 9.11 -3.30
CA ASP A 89 -4.13 9.07 -1.84
C ASP A 89 -3.11 8.09 -1.24
N PHE A 90 -2.88 6.95 -1.90
CA PHE A 90 -1.85 6.00 -1.49
C PHE A 90 -0.46 6.66 -1.44
N LEU A 91 -0.04 7.34 -2.52
CA LEU A 91 1.24 8.04 -2.53
C LEU A 91 1.33 9.14 -1.48
N ARG A 92 0.24 9.86 -1.22
CA ARG A 92 0.18 10.87 -0.14
C ARG A 92 0.28 10.22 1.24
N LEU A 93 -0.31 9.05 1.45
CA LEU A 93 -0.13 8.29 2.69
C LEU A 93 1.31 7.85 2.89
N VAL A 94 1.99 7.38 1.84
CA VAL A 94 3.43 7.04 1.93
C VAL A 94 4.24 8.25 2.38
N LEU A 95 3.91 9.46 1.88
CA LEU A 95 4.53 10.70 2.35
C LEU A 95 4.28 10.96 3.84
N ALA A 96 3.03 10.85 4.30
CA ALA A 96 2.69 11.17 5.68
C ALA A 96 3.14 10.12 6.69
N LEU A 97 3.27 8.86 6.26
CA LEU A 97 3.74 7.75 7.08
C LEU A 97 5.24 7.53 7.00
N HIS A 98 5.95 8.33 6.19
CA HIS A 98 7.40 8.22 5.97
C HIS A 98 7.82 6.83 5.45
N GLY A 99 7.02 6.31 4.51
CA GLY A 99 7.15 4.96 3.95
C GLY A 99 5.89 4.13 4.13
N THR A 100 5.94 2.89 3.66
CA THR A 100 4.79 1.97 3.68
C THR A 100 4.76 1.01 4.88
N ASN A 101 5.86 0.91 5.63
CA ASN A 101 6.04 -0.07 6.72
C ASN A 101 4.98 0.00 7.83
N LEU A 102 4.36 1.17 8.04
CA LEU A 102 3.40 1.38 9.13
C LEU A 102 1.94 1.15 8.73
N ILE A 103 1.66 0.98 7.43
CA ILE A 103 0.28 0.96 6.89
C ILE A 103 -0.58 -0.11 7.58
N ASP A 104 -0.09 -1.34 7.66
CA ASP A 104 -0.77 -2.45 8.32
C ASP A 104 -0.55 -2.39 9.85
N GLN A 105 0.66 -2.10 10.31
CA GLN A 105 0.99 -2.05 11.74
C GLN A 105 0.12 -1.09 12.56
N ILE A 106 -0.20 0.10 12.02
CA ILE A 106 -1.07 1.08 12.69
C ILE A 106 -2.44 0.49 13.01
N LEU A 107 -3.01 -0.28 12.08
CA LEU A 107 -4.32 -0.89 12.24
C LEU A 107 -4.30 -2.02 13.27
N ILE A 108 -3.19 -2.78 13.32
CA ILE A 108 -2.96 -3.88 14.27
C ILE A 108 -2.83 -3.35 15.70
N PHE A 109 -1.98 -2.34 15.91
CA PHE A 109 -1.66 -1.84 17.24
C PHE A 109 -2.61 -0.73 17.74
N GLY A 110 -3.49 -0.24 16.87
CA GLY A 110 -4.46 0.80 17.19
C GLY A 110 -3.88 2.22 17.14
N GLU A 111 -4.77 3.20 17.09
CA GLU A 111 -4.43 4.62 16.85
C GLU A 111 -3.33 5.16 17.76
N LYS A 112 -3.44 4.94 19.08
CA LYS A 112 -2.49 5.49 20.04
C LYS A 112 -1.07 4.99 19.78
N ARG A 113 -0.90 3.67 19.66
CA ARG A 113 0.42 3.08 19.42
C ARG A 113 0.91 3.40 18.01
N GLY A 114 0.01 3.44 17.02
CA GLY A 114 0.33 3.87 15.66
C GLY A 114 0.93 5.28 15.59
N ARG A 115 0.41 6.23 16.36
CA ARG A 115 0.98 7.59 16.46
C ARG A 115 2.37 7.61 17.10
N GLU A 116 2.59 6.78 18.13
CA GLU A 116 3.92 6.62 18.74
C GLU A 116 4.93 6.03 17.74
N MET A 117 4.54 4.98 17.01
CA MET A 117 5.38 4.33 15.99
C MET A 117 5.71 5.27 14.83
N LEU A 118 4.78 6.12 14.42
CA LEU A 118 5.04 7.14 13.40
C LEU A 118 6.10 8.14 13.88
N ASN A 119 6.00 8.63 15.12
CA ASN A 119 7.03 9.51 15.68
C ASN A 119 8.39 8.81 15.76
N GLU A 120 8.43 7.55 16.21
CA GLU A 120 9.65 6.74 16.26
C GLU A 120 10.27 6.59 14.86
N GLN A 121 9.47 6.36 13.81
CA GLN A 121 9.94 6.25 12.43
C GLN A 121 10.50 7.59 11.91
N ILE A 122 9.85 8.71 12.21
CA ILE A 122 10.31 10.05 11.83
C ILE A 122 11.64 10.39 12.51
N GLU A 123 11.79 10.06 13.80
CA GLU A 123 13.02 10.32 14.56
C GLU A 123 14.21 9.52 14.05
N GLN A 124 13.96 8.31 13.54
CA GLN A 124 14.98 7.38 13.04
C GLN A 124 15.16 7.46 11.52
N GLU A 125 14.52 8.43 10.87
CA GLU A 125 14.49 8.55 9.41
C GLU A 125 15.88 8.79 8.81
N SER A 126 16.27 7.93 7.88
CA SER A 126 17.55 8.05 7.16
C SER A 126 17.50 9.10 6.05
N GLU A 127 18.67 9.59 5.63
CA GLU A 127 18.77 10.54 4.51
C GLU A 127 18.27 9.96 3.18
N GLU A 128 18.40 8.64 2.99
CA GLU A 128 17.88 7.95 1.79
C GLU A 128 16.35 7.97 1.77
N VAL A 129 15.71 7.73 2.93
CA VAL A 129 14.24 7.84 3.08
C VAL A 129 13.79 9.26 2.76
N LYS A 130 14.43 10.28 3.35
CA LYS A 130 14.11 11.70 3.06
C LYS A 130 14.24 12.03 1.57
N HIS A 131 15.30 11.53 0.94
CA HIS A 131 15.55 11.75 -0.48
C HIS A 131 14.42 11.15 -1.34
N GLN A 132 14.06 9.88 -1.12
CA GLN A 132 13.00 9.22 -1.90
C GLN A 132 11.62 9.81 -1.63
N LEU A 133 11.30 10.18 -0.38
CA LEU A 133 10.06 10.90 -0.06
C LEU A 133 9.98 12.24 -0.79
N LYS A 134 11.10 12.98 -0.82
CA LYS A 134 11.17 14.25 -1.55
C LYS A 134 11.00 14.04 -3.06
N GLU A 135 11.66 13.04 -3.62
CA GLU A 135 11.53 12.71 -5.04
C GLU A 135 10.09 12.35 -5.41
N LEU A 136 9.43 11.51 -4.60
CA LEU A 136 8.03 11.15 -4.77
C LEU A 136 7.12 12.38 -4.72
N ALA A 137 7.30 13.24 -3.71
CA ALA A 137 6.53 14.47 -3.55
C ALA A 137 6.70 15.42 -4.74
N ASP A 138 7.95 15.66 -5.18
CA ASP A 138 8.26 16.56 -6.30
C ASP A 138 7.72 16.01 -7.63
N THR A 139 7.89 14.70 -7.87
CA THR A 139 7.51 14.03 -9.13
C THR A 139 6.02 14.16 -9.42
N PHE A 140 5.20 13.97 -8.38
CA PHE A 140 3.75 13.98 -8.47
C PHE A 140 3.11 15.27 -7.93
N SER A 141 3.92 16.21 -7.45
CA SER A 141 3.46 17.47 -6.82
C SER A 141 2.44 17.22 -5.71
N LEU A 142 2.77 16.28 -4.83
CA LEU A 142 1.90 15.82 -3.75
C LEU A 142 2.27 16.47 -2.41
N THR A 143 1.26 16.61 -1.55
CA THR A 143 1.45 16.92 -0.13
C THR A 143 0.85 15.80 0.71
N PRO A 144 1.43 15.49 1.88
CA PRO A 144 0.85 14.52 2.81
C PRO A 144 -0.60 14.93 3.21
N PRO A 145 -1.49 13.97 3.55
CA PRO A 145 -2.74 14.29 4.25
C PRO A 145 -2.49 14.83 5.66
N ASP A 146 -3.48 15.53 6.21
CA ASP A 146 -3.39 16.13 7.55
C ASP A 146 -3.33 15.08 8.68
N ASP A 147 -4.13 14.02 8.59
CA ASP A 147 -4.14 12.92 9.57
C ASP A 147 -4.18 11.56 8.87
N PRO A 148 -3.01 10.97 8.55
CA PRO A 148 -2.94 9.69 7.85
C PRO A 148 -3.51 8.53 8.67
N ILE A 149 -3.44 8.60 10.00
CA ILE A 149 -3.89 7.52 10.89
C ILE A 149 -5.42 7.52 10.95
N ALA A 150 -6.04 8.69 11.16
CA ALA A 150 -7.50 8.80 11.10
C ALA A 150 -8.05 8.38 9.73
N TYR A 151 -7.35 8.72 8.63
CA TYR A 151 -7.71 8.27 7.29
C TYR A 151 -7.74 6.74 7.16
N LEU A 152 -6.70 6.04 7.62
CA LEU A 152 -6.64 4.57 7.57
C LEU A 152 -7.80 3.93 8.34
N PHE A 153 -8.06 4.38 9.58
CA PHE A 153 -9.16 3.84 10.38
C PHE A 153 -10.54 4.13 9.78
N SER A 154 -10.77 5.31 9.21
CA SER A 154 -12.01 5.61 8.48
C SER A 154 -12.20 4.66 7.32
N LEU A 155 -11.15 4.42 6.53
CA LEU A 155 -11.24 3.56 5.36
C LEU A 155 -11.57 2.10 5.71
N GLN A 156 -10.97 1.57 6.79
CA GLN A 156 -11.24 0.20 7.23
C GLN A 156 -12.72 -0.05 7.58
N ASN A 157 -13.42 0.96 8.11
CA ASN A 157 -14.82 0.82 8.53
C ASN A 157 -15.82 1.01 7.37
N GLU A 158 -15.39 1.59 6.26
CA GLU A 158 -16.29 1.96 5.15
C GLU A 158 -16.31 0.96 4.01
N VAL A 159 -15.26 0.13 3.89
CA VAL A 159 -15.05 -0.71 2.71
C VAL A 159 -15.56 -2.12 2.98
N ASP A 160 -16.56 -2.53 2.22
CA ASP A 160 -17.06 -3.89 2.23
C ASP A 160 -16.17 -4.80 1.37
N LEU A 161 -15.52 -5.77 2.00
CA LEU A 161 -14.64 -6.74 1.36
C LEU A 161 -15.34 -8.06 0.99
N SER A 162 -16.66 -8.17 1.19
CA SER A 162 -17.42 -9.39 0.88
C SER A 162 -17.37 -9.80 -0.59
N ALA A 163 -17.07 -8.87 -1.49
CA ALA A 163 -16.91 -9.13 -2.92
C ALA A 163 -15.55 -9.73 -3.29
N LEU A 164 -14.58 -9.79 -2.37
CA LEU A 164 -13.29 -10.40 -2.62
C LEU A 164 -13.43 -11.89 -2.94
N ARG A 165 -12.66 -12.32 -3.93
CA ARG A 165 -12.58 -13.71 -4.36
C ARG A 165 -11.14 -14.16 -4.28
N TYR A 166 -10.94 -15.41 -3.90
CA TYR A 166 -9.62 -16.00 -3.77
C TYR A 166 -9.49 -17.24 -4.66
N SER A 167 -8.26 -17.61 -4.98
CA SER A 167 -7.95 -18.84 -5.72
C SER A 167 -8.17 -20.07 -4.84
N GLU A 168 -8.14 -21.26 -5.44
CA GLU A 168 -8.18 -22.53 -4.68
C GLU A 168 -7.03 -22.63 -3.66
N GLU A 169 -5.84 -22.13 -4.01
CA GLU A 169 -4.66 -22.11 -3.14
C GLU A 169 -4.93 -21.43 -1.80
N TYR A 170 -5.74 -20.37 -1.79
CA TYR A 170 -6.13 -19.70 -0.54
C TYR A 170 -6.87 -20.65 0.41
N TYR A 171 -7.89 -21.33 -0.11
CA TYR A 171 -8.72 -22.23 0.67
C TYR A 171 -7.93 -23.47 1.11
N ASP A 172 -7.10 -24.02 0.24
CA ASP A 172 -6.24 -25.16 0.54
C ASP A 172 -5.22 -24.82 1.64
N THR A 173 -4.58 -23.64 1.56
CA THR A 173 -3.58 -23.20 2.54
C THR A 173 -4.19 -23.01 3.93
N LEU A 174 -5.44 -22.51 4.00
CA LEU A 174 -6.14 -22.27 5.26
C LEU A 174 -6.98 -23.47 5.74
N GLY A 175 -7.07 -24.54 4.96
CA GLY A 175 -7.94 -25.69 5.25
C GLY A 175 -9.44 -25.34 5.25
N LEU A 176 -9.84 -24.35 4.45
CA LEU A 176 -11.22 -23.87 4.31
C LEU A 176 -11.92 -24.53 3.12
N CYS A 177 -13.25 -24.55 3.14
CA CYS A 177 -14.03 -24.98 1.98
C CYS A 177 -14.32 -23.77 1.07
N PRO A 178 -14.03 -23.84 -0.23
CA PRO A 178 -14.40 -22.77 -1.16
C PRO A 178 -15.92 -22.51 -1.16
N PRO A 179 -16.37 -21.26 -1.31
CA PRO A 179 -17.78 -20.95 -1.47
C PRO A 179 -18.34 -21.62 -2.74
N GLN A 180 -19.58 -22.12 -2.64
CA GLN A 180 -20.30 -22.79 -3.75
C GLN A 180 -20.84 -21.79 -4.78
#